data_AF-A0A6P0TYY8-F1
#
_entry.id   AF-A0A6P0TYY8-F1
#
_cell.length_a   1.000
_cell.length_b   1.000
_cell.length_c   1.000
_cell.angle_alpha   90.00
_cell.angle_beta   90.00
_cell.angle_gamma   90.00
#
_symmetry.space_group_name_H-M   'P 1'
#
loop_
_entity.id
_entity.type
_entity.pdbx_description
1 polymer ?
#
loop_
_entity_poly.entity_id
_entity_poly.type
_entity_poly.pdbx_seq_one_letter_code
_entity_poly.pdbx_strand_id
1 'polypeptide(L)'
;MKLEKIPQTQPSSLKTMPMLRVLHLAGSLVSDFYYNLSIVYAKEVVQPVGVSSYYAVVHPDSLWKLGTSLDSLSEKMSLQDMIPRLPQMDVVVPHMFCFPGMTSFR
;
A
#
# COMPACT_ATOMS: atom_id res chain seq x y z
N MET A 1 25.65 55.13 -1.12
CA MET A 1 24.59 54.15 -1.40
C MET A 1 24.82 52.95 -0.49
N LYS A 2 24.04 52.80 0.59
CA LYS A 2 24.15 51.67 1.53
C LYS A 2 23.35 50.50 0.95
N LEU A 3 24.00 49.37 0.68
CA LEU A 3 23.29 48.14 0.32
C LEU A 3 22.61 47.59 1.58
N GLU A 4 21.28 47.61 1.60
CA GLU A 4 20.50 46.87 2.58
C GLU A 4 20.61 45.37 2.31
N LYS A 5 20.98 44.62 3.35
CA LYS A 5 21.04 43.15 3.28
C LYS A 5 19.62 42.60 3.28
N ILE A 6 19.28 41.88 2.22
CA ILE A 6 18.06 41.07 2.10
C ILE A 6 18.03 40.06 3.26
N PRO A 7 16.94 39.97 4.04
CA PRO A 7 16.83 38.95 5.07
C PRO A 7 16.84 37.57 4.44
N GLN A 8 17.84 36.76 4.80
CA GLN A 8 17.85 35.35 4.45
C GLN A 8 16.75 34.66 5.25
N THR A 9 15.64 34.32 4.60
CA THR A 9 14.65 33.39 5.14
C THR A 9 15.30 32.02 5.26
N GLN A 10 15.62 31.63 6.50
CA GLN A 10 16.02 30.26 6.81
C GLN A 10 14.92 29.30 6.34
N PRO A 11 15.25 28.19 5.65
CA PRO A 11 14.26 27.16 5.36
C PRO A 11 13.75 26.62 6.70
N SER A 12 12.46 26.82 6.94
CA SER A 12 11.73 26.26 8.07
C SER A 12 12.04 24.77 8.17
N SER A 13 12.38 24.32 9.38
CA SER A 13 12.55 22.90 9.71
C SER A 13 11.41 22.10 9.07
N LEU A 14 11.75 21.10 8.26
CA LEU A 14 10.78 20.15 7.73
C LEU A 14 10.10 19.49 8.92
N LYS A 15 8.93 20.00 9.28
CA LYS A 15 8.01 19.36 10.21
C LYS A 15 7.82 17.94 9.65
N THR A 16 8.30 16.92 10.37
CA THR A 16 8.10 15.53 9.98
C THR A 16 6.60 15.30 9.88
N MET A 17 6.06 15.29 8.66
CA MET A 17 4.66 14.97 8.45
C MET A 17 4.46 13.51 8.87
N PRO A 18 3.43 13.21 9.66
CA PRO A 18 3.15 11.84 10.04
C PRO A 18 2.92 11.02 8.76
N MET A 19 3.65 9.91 8.65
CA MET A 19 3.59 9.05 7.48
C MET A 19 2.33 8.18 7.53
N LEU A 20 1.46 8.31 6.53
CA LEU A 20 0.22 7.54 6.43
C LEU A 20 0.53 6.09 6.05
N ARG A 21 0.00 5.14 6.80
CA ARG A 21 0.15 3.70 6.53
C ARG A 21 -1.00 3.25 5.64
N VAL A 22 -0.67 2.93 4.40
CA VAL A 22 -1.63 2.53 3.37
C VAL A 22 -1.48 1.04 3.08
N LEU A 23 -2.57 0.30 3.21
CA LEU A 23 -2.64 -1.11 2.82
C LEU A 23 -3.20 -1.24 1.40
N HIS A 24 -2.36 -1.63 0.46
CA HIS A 24 -2.77 -2.06 -0.87
C HIS A 24 -3.25 -3.52 -0.81
N LEU A 25 -4.54 -3.70 -1.02
CA LEU A 25 -5.18 -5.01 -1.04
C LEU A 25 -5.28 -5.50 -2.49
N ALA A 26 -4.60 -6.59 -2.83
CA ALA A 26 -4.47 -7.07 -4.20
C ALA A 26 -4.66 -8.59 -4.33
N GLY A 27 -4.70 -9.07 -5.56
CA GLY A 27 -4.90 -10.46 -5.92
C GLY A 27 -6.36 -10.83 -6.17
N SER A 28 -6.65 -12.13 -6.09
CA SER A 28 -7.98 -12.68 -6.34
C SER A 28 -8.16 -14.06 -5.71
N LEU A 29 -9.35 -14.32 -5.16
CA LEU A 29 -9.80 -15.66 -4.76
C LEU A 29 -10.38 -16.49 -5.92
N VAL A 30 -10.55 -15.90 -7.11
CA VAL A 30 -11.40 -16.48 -8.17
C VAL A 30 -10.58 -17.15 -9.27
N SER A 31 -9.55 -16.49 -9.80
CA SER A 31 -8.75 -17.03 -10.88
C SER A 31 -7.39 -16.35 -11.02
N ASP A 32 -6.46 -17.03 -11.67
CA ASP A 32 -5.15 -16.48 -12.02
C ASP A 32 -5.25 -15.25 -12.93
N PHE A 33 -6.28 -15.19 -13.80
CA PHE A 33 -6.52 -14.02 -14.64
C PHE A 33 -6.77 -12.76 -13.79
N TYR A 34 -7.71 -12.83 -12.84
CA TYR A 34 -8.01 -11.69 -11.97
C TYR A 34 -6.87 -11.39 -11.00
N TYR A 35 -6.15 -12.41 -10.55
CA TYR A 35 -4.93 -12.25 -9.77
C TYR A 35 -3.90 -11.42 -10.55
N ASN A 36 -3.54 -11.84 -11.76
CA ASN A 36 -2.55 -11.17 -12.59
C ASN A 36 -2.96 -9.73 -12.93
N LEU A 37 -4.23 -9.53 -13.30
CA LEU A 37 -4.78 -8.18 -13.55
C LEU A 37 -4.63 -7.29 -12.31
N SER A 38 -4.99 -7.80 -11.14
CA SER A 38 -4.86 -7.06 -9.88
C SER A 38 -3.41 -6.67 -9.57
N ILE A 39 -2.45 -7.59 -9.78
CA ILE A 39 -1.03 -7.33 -9.55
C ILE A 39 -0.50 -6.23 -10.48
N VAL A 40 -0.91 -6.20 -11.75
CA VAL A 40 -0.50 -5.14 -12.70
C VAL A 40 -0.88 -3.76 -12.17
N TYR A 41 -2.12 -3.58 -11.70
CA TYR A 41 -2.58 -2.30 -11.16
C TYR A 41 -1.92 -1.95 -9.82
N ALA A 42 -1.68 -2.94 -8.96
CA ALA A 42 -1.01 -2.72 -7.68
C ALA A 42 0.48 -2.33 -7.85
N LYS A 43 1.13 -2.76 -8.94
CA LYS A 43 2.51 -2.36 -9.28
C LYS A 43 2.62 -0.91 -9.72
N GLU A 44 1.67 -0.47 -10.53
CA GLU A 44 1.69 0.87 -11.14
C GLU A 44 1.00 1.95 -10.28
N VAL A 45 0.66 1.63 -9.03
CA VAL A 45 0.02 2.58 -8.13
C VAL A 45 0.99 3.70 -7.73
N VAL A 46 0.53 4.94 -7.84
CA VAL A 46 1.30 6.11 -7.41
C VAL A 46 1.48 6.06 -5.88
N GLN A 47 2.70 6.32 -5.42
CA GLN A 47 3.04 6.42 -4.00
C GLN A 47 3.39 7.87 -3.65
N PRO A 48 2.45 8.65 -3.09
CA PRO A 48 2.70 10.04 -2.72
C PRO A 48 3.74 10.18 -1.61
N VAL A 49 4.36 11.36 -1.53
CA VAL A 49 5.24 11.70 -0.40
C VAL A 49 4.46 11.64 0.91
N GLY A 50 5.06 11.04 1.93
CA GLY A 50 4.44 10.89 3.26
C GLY A 50 3.53 9.66 3.39
N VAL A 51 3.69 8.67 2.52
CA VAL A 51 2.98 7.37 2.60
C VAL A 51 3.97 6.23 2.82
N SER A 52 3.62 5.33 3.75
CA SER A 52 4.19 3.99 3.92
C SER A 52 3.25 2.96 3.33
N SER A 53 3.71 2.22 2.33
CA SER A 53 2.92 1.22 1.64
C SER A 53 3.10 -0.16 2.27
N TYR A 54 1.99 -0.85 2.47
CA TYR A 54 1.92 -2.25 2.84
C TYR A 54 1.08 -2.98 1.80
N TYR A 55 1.36 -4.25 1.56
CA TYR A 55 0.67 -5.06 0.59
C TYR A 55 0.11 -6.30 1.27
N ALA A 56 -1.17 -6.57 1.04
CA ALA A 56 -1.81 -7.84 1.34
C ALA A 56 -2.32 -8.44 0.02
N VAL A 57 -1.74 -9.57 -0.37
CA VAL A 57 -1.98 -10.20 -1.67
C VAL A 57 -2.65 -11.55 -1.46
N VAL A 58 -3.88 -11.71 -1.94
CA VAL A 58 -4.59 -12.99 -1.89
C VAL A 58 -4.44 -13.77 -3.18
N HIS A 59 -4.19 -15.06 -3.07
CA HIS A 59 -4.07 -15.97 -4.20
C HIS A 59 -5.37 -16.79 -4.40
N PRO A 60 -5.58 -17.39 -5.58
CA PRO A 60 -6.78 -18.21 -5.84
C PRO A 60 -6.90 -19.45 -4.95
N ASP A 61 -5.80 -19.91 -4.36
CA ASP A 61 -5.79 -20.96 -3.33
C ASP A 61 -6.21 -20.45 -1.92
N SER A 62 -6.71 -19.21 -1.83
CA SER A 62 -7.16 -18.56 -0.60
C SER A 62 -6.07 -18.27 0.43
N LEU A 63 -4.81 -18.39 0.04
CA LEU A 63 -3.67 -18.02 0.88
C LEU A 63 -3.22 -16.58 0.59
N TRP A 64 -2.67 -15.96 1.62
CA TRP A 64 -2.28 -14.57 1.65
C TRP A 64 -0.77 -14.42 1.76
N LYS A 65 -0.24 -13.36 1.16
CA LYS A 65 1.12 -12.89 1.40
C LYS A 65 1.10 -11.44 1.87
N LEU A 66 2.04 -11.08 2.73
CA LEU A 66 2.26 -9.72 3.22
C LEU A 66 3.61 -9.19 2.80
N GLY A 67 3.72 -7.89 2.56
CA GLY A 67 5.02 -7.25 2.33
C GLY A 67 4.94 -5.73 2.37
N THR A 68 6.09 -5.08 2.37
CA THR A 68 6.22 -3.62 2.18
C THR A 68 6.42 -3.25 0.71
N SER A 69 6.65 -4.24 -0.15
CA SER A 69 6.64 -4.13 -1.61
C SER A 69 6.16 -5.43 -2.25
N LEU A 70 5.75 -5.37 -3.52
CA LEU A 70 5.35 -6.57 -4.27
C LEU A 70 6.52 -7.51 -4.60
N ASP A 71 7.76 -7.01 -4.55
CA ASP A 71 8.97 -7.81 -4.79
C ASP A 71 9.49 -8.53 -3.53
N SER A 72 8.98 -8.14 -2.35
CA SER A 72 9.40 -8.67 -1.04
C SER A 72 8.19 -9.16 -0.23
N LEU A 73 7.43 -10.07 -0.82
CA LEU A 73 6.29 -10.71 -0.17
C LEU A 73 6.72 -11.89 0.71
N SER A 74 6.02 -12.10 1.81
CA SER A 74 6.21 -13.22 2.73
C SER A 74 5.86 -14.58 2.09
N GLU A 75 6.12 -15.64 2.84
CA GLU A 75 5.48 -16.93 2.61
C GLU A 75 3.96 -16.83 2.69
N LYS A 76 3.29 -17.76 1.99
CA LYS A 76 1.84 -17.89 2.00
C LYS A 76 1.34 -18.27 3.39
N MET A 77 0.24 -17.66 3.83
CA MET A 77 -0.40 -17.94 5.11
C MET A 77 -1.92 -17.82 5.04
N SER A 78 -2.63 -18.31 6.06
CA SER A 78 -4.08 -18.15 6.14
C SER A 78 -4.46 -16.69 6.43
N LEU A 79 -5.72 -16.31 6.17
CA LEU A 79 -6.23 -15.00 6.55
C LEU A 79 -6.15 -14.77 8.08
N GLN A 80 -6.40 -15.82 8.86
CA GLN A 80 -6.38 -15.78 10.33
C GLN A 80 -4.98 -15.49 10.86
N ASP A 81 -3.94 -16.04 10.21
CA ASP A 81 -2.54 -15.77 10.55
C ASP A 81 -2.06 -14.40 10.05
N MET A 82 -2.66 -13.90 8.97
CA MET A 82 -2.29 -12.65 8.32
C MET A 82 -2.76 -11.43 9.10
N ILE A 83 -4.04 -11.40 9.51
CA ILE A 83 -4.66 -10.26 10.20
C ILE A 83 -3.83 -9.75 11.40
N PRO A 84 -3.39 -10.59 12.36
CA PRO A 84 -2.66 -10.10 13.53
C PRO A 84 -1.23 -9.60 13.21
N ARG A 85 -0.71 -9.85 12.00
CA ARG A 85 0.61 -9.38 11.56
C ARG A 85 0.56 -8.00 10.92
N LEU A 86 -0.63 -7.53 10.53
CA LEU A 86 -0.78 -6.19 9.99
C LEU A 86 -0.66 -5.16 11.12
N PRO A 87 0.17 -4.12 10.98
CA PRO A 87 0.05 -2.97 11.85
C PRO A 87 -1.32 -2.29 11.66
N GLN A 88 -1.68 -1.39 12.56
CA GLN A 88 -2.81 -0.50 12.31
C GLN A 88 -2.60 0.25 10.98
N MET A 89 -3.63 0.31 10.15
CA MET A 89 -3.61 0.99 8.86
C MET A 89 -4.48 2.23 8.92
N ASP A 90 -4.07 3.27 8.22
CA ASP A 90 -4.82 4.52 8.14
C ASP A 90 -5.80 4.48 6.95
N VAL A 91 -5.43 3.80 5.86
CA VAL A 91 -6.25 3.65 4.64
C VAL A 91 -6.03 2.27 4.00
N VAL A 92 -7.07 1.70 3.42
CA VAL A 92 -6.99 0.51 2.54
C VAL A 92 -7.31 0.93 1.11
N VAL A 93 -6.50 0.49 0.15
CA VAL A 93 -6.69 0.73 -1.29
C VAL A 93 -6.91 -0.62 -1.99
N PRO A 94 -8.16 -0.98 -2.32
CA PRO A 94 -8.48 -2.24 -2.97
C PRO A 94 -8.20 -2.21 -4.48
N HIS A 95 -7.22 -2.99 -4.90
CA HIS A 95 -6.83 -3.27 -6.29
C HIS A 95 -7.42 -4.59 -6.80
N MET A 96 -8.55 -5.04 -6.27
CA MET A 96 -9.15 -6.34 -6.62
C MET A 96 -10.29 -6.16 -7.64
N PHE A 97 -10.30 -7.00 -8.68
CA PHE A 97 -11.22 -6.89 -9.82
C PHE A 97 -12.17 -8.08 -10.00
N CYS A 98 -12.02 -9.13 -9.18
CA CYS A 98 -12.99 -10.23 -9.16
C CYS A 98 -14.26 -9.83 -8.40
N PHE A 99 -15.35 -10.58 -8.57
CA PHE A 99 -16.63 -10.28 -7.93
C PHE A 99 -16.54 -10.12 -6.40
N PRO A 100 -15.88 -11.02 -5.63
CA PRO A 100 -15.66 -10.79 -4.20
C PRO A 100 -14.83 -9.53 -3.92
N GLY A 101 -13.81 -9.26 -4.74
CA GLY A 101 -12.98 -8.06 -4.65
C GLY A 101 -13.73 -6.75 -4.88
N MET A 102 -14.80 -6.80 -5.67
CA MET A 102 -15.68 -5.65 -5.96
C MET A 102 -16.85 -5.52 -4.98
N THR A 103 -17.03 -6.48 -4.07
CA THR A 103 -18.16 -6.52 -3.13
C THR A 103 -17.69 -6.71 -1.69
N SER A 104 -17.29 -7.92 -1.29
CA SER A 104 -17.00 -8.29 0.10
C SER A 104 -15.69 -7.73 0.67
N PHE A 105 -14.71 -7.38 -0.17
CA PHE A 105 -13.40 -6.89 0.28
C PHE A 105 -13.28 -5.36 0.36
N ARG A 106 -14.35 -4.62 0.02
CA ARG A 106 -14.35 -3.15 -0.02
C ARG A 106 -14.96 -2.54 1.23
#